data_AF-A0A8J7XCM7-F1
#
_entry.id   AF-A0A8J7XCM7-F1
#
_cell.length_a   1.000
_cell.length_b   1.000
_cell.length_c   1.000
_cell.angle_alpha   90.00
_cell.angle_beta   90.00
_cell.angle_gamma   90.00
#
_symmetry.space_group_name_H-M   'P 1'
#
loop_
_entity.id
_entity.type
_entity.pdbx_description
1 polymer ?
#
loop_
_entity_poly.entity_id
_entity_poly.type
_entity_poly.pdbx_seq_one_letter_code
_entity_poly.pdbx_strand_id
1 'polypeptide(L)'
;MPRDPVCGMPISKRDAEFEISLRGKTYYFDSEYCRDTFLTGSRVAYFSMEVGLANAMHSYSGGLGVLAGDMIRSSADLKIPMVAVTLISKKGYIKQELSDDGTQMEKSDDWEPSEFMEELPGLVNVKIENRDVATKAWLYDYTSPTGGLVSILFLDTDLEENEEQDRAITDYLYGGDAGYRLKQEAILGIGGVRILQESGFTISKY
;
A
#
# COMPACT_ATOMS: atom_id res chain seq x y z
N MET A 1 4.41 18.11 15.11
CA MET A 1 4.29 19.19 14.09
C MET A 1 4.21 18.52 12.74
N PRO A 2 3.28 18.93 11.85
CA PRO A 2 3.29 18.44 10.48
C PRO A 2 4.63 18.78 9.81
N ARG A 3 5.02 17.98 8.82
CA ARG A 3 6.20 18.21 7.99
C ARG A 3 5.79 18.24 6.53
N ASP A 4 6.50 19.04 5.75
CA ASP A 4 6.36 19.03 4.29
C ASP A 4 6.70 17.64 3.74
N PRO A 5 5.80 16.97 2.99
CA PRO A 5 6.04 15.63 2.44
C PRO A 5 7.23 15.50 1.48
N VAL A 6 7.65 16.61 0.86
CA VAL A 6 8.71 16.64 -0.17
C VAL A 6 10.05 16.99 0.47
N CYS A 7 10.13 18.11 1.18
CA CYS A 7 11.40 18.60 1.72
C CYS A 7 11.64 18.19 3.18
N GLY A 8 10.60 17.74 3.90
CA GLY A 8 10.66 17.33 5.30
C GLY A 8 10.74 18.49 6.31
N MET A 9 10.60 19.73 5.85
CA MET A 9 10.64 20.91 6.71
C MET A 9 9.50 20.87 7.74
N PRO A 10 9.77 21.12 9.04
CA PRO A 10 8.72 21.27 10.03
C PRO A 10 7.82 22.46 9.70
N ILE A 11 6.51 22.23 9.67
CA ILE A 11 5.51 23.25 9.41
C ILE A 11 4.77 23.57 10.71
N SER A 12 4.74 24.85 11.06
CA SER A 12 3.82 25.36 12.07
C SER A 12 2.43 25.48 11.45
N LYS A 13 1.39 24.94 12.10
CA LYS A 13 0.01 25.00 11.59
C LYS A 13 -0.52 26.43 11.37
N ARG A 14 0.14 27.45 11.94
CA ARG A 14 -0.21 28.87 11.73
C ARG A 14 0.48 29.48 10.50
N ASP A 15 1.54 28.83 10.01
CA ASP A 15 2.44 29.33 8.97
C ASP A 15 2.46 28.41 7.73
N ALA A 16 1.55 27.43 7.65
CA ALA A 16 1.39 26.61 6.47
C ALA A 16 0.80 27.49 5.35
N GLU A 17 1.65 27.95 4.44
CA GLU A 17 1.22 28.80 3.31
C GLU A 17 0.34 28.03 2.32
N PHE A 18 0.47 26.70 2.26
CA PHE A 18 -0.26 25.87 1.32
C PHE A 18 -0.79 24.59 2.02
N GLU A 19 -2.10 24.39 1.94
CA GLU A 19 -2.82 23.22 2.44
C GLU A 19 -3.63 22.61 1.30
N ILE A 20 -3.57 21.28 1.14
CA ILE A 20 -4.40 20.54 0.19
C ILE A 20 -5.02 19.32 0.86
N SER A 21 -6.24 18.99 0.47
CA SER A 21 -6.84 17.69 0.76
C SER A 21 -6.79 16.81 -0.48
N LEU A 22 -6.09 15.68 -0.38
CA LEU A 22 -5.90 14.74 -1.47
C LEU A 22 -5.98 13.32 -0.90
N ARG A 23 -6.66 12.40 -1.59
CA ARG A 23 -6.68 10.96 -1.22
C ARG A 23 -7.12 10.71 0.24
N GLY A 24 -8.13 11.46 0.69
CA GLY A 24 -8.66 11.35 2.06
C GLY A 24 -7.81 12.02 3.14
N LYS A 25 -6.64 12.59 2.82
CA LYS A 25 -5.72 13.21 3.78
C LYS A 25 -5.44 14.68 3.47
N THR A 26 -5.13 15.43 4.52
CA THR A 26 -4.65 16.81 4.38
C THR A 26 -3.13 16.85 4.48
N TYR A 27 -2.50 17.43 3.47
CA TYR A 27 -1.05 17.66 3.39
C TYR A 27 -0.75 19.16 3.49
N TYR A 28 0.37 19.49 4.14
CA TYR A 28 0.83 20.87 4.34
C TYR A 28 2.17 21.04 3.65
N PHE A 29 2.38 22.19 3.02
CA PHE A 29 3.62 22.50 2.32
C PHE A 29 4.23 23.83 2.76
N ASP A 30 5.55 23.87 2.75
CA ASP A 30 6.34 25.07 3.08
C ASP A 30 6.48 26.03 1.89
N SER A 31 6.18 25.55 0.69
CA SER A 31 6.37 26.29 -0.56
C SER A 31 5.49 25.72 -1.69
N GLU A 32 5.21 26.58 -2.68
CA GLU A 32 4.53 26.17 -3.91
C GLU A 32 5.30 25.09 -4.68
N TYR A 33 6.63 25.17 -4.68
CA TYR A 33 7.49 24.16 -5.31
C TYR A 33 7.28 22.77 -4.71
N CYS A 34 7.26 22.66 -3.38
CA CYS A 34 7.02 21.38 -2.71
C CYS A 34 5.61 20.85 -2.99
N ARG A 35 4.59 21.72 -2.96
CA ARG A 35 3.21 21.37 -3.32
C ARG A 35 3.13 20.80 -4.74
N ASP A 36 3.69 21.51 -5.72
CA ASP A 36 3.58 21.12 -7.13
C ASP A 36 4.43 19.87 -7.45
N THR A 37 5.59 19.73 -6.80
CA THR A 37 6.40 18.51 -6.84
C THR A 37 5.63 17.32 -6.26
N PHE A 38 4.89 17.51 -5.18
CA PHE A 38 4.05 16.47 -4.62
C PHE A 38 2.88 16.11 -5.54
N LEU A 39 2.18 17.11 -6.10
CA LEU A 39 1.00 16.85 -6.93
C LEU A 39 1.36 16.25 -8.30
N THR A 40 2.33 16.82 -8.98
CA THR A 40 2.61 16.52 -10.40
C THR A 40 4.00 15.90 -10.63
N GLY A 41 4.84 15.84 -9.60
CA GLY A 41 6.16 15.26 -9.70
C GLY A 41 6.10 13.78 -10.07
N SER A 42 6.96 13.41 -11.01
CA SER A 42 7.05 12.03 -11.47
C SER A 42 7.71 11.14 -10.41
N ARG A 43 7.21 9.92 -10.25
CA ARG A 43 7.65 8.96 -9.26
C ARG A 43 8.14 7.65 -9.87
N VAL A 44 8.97 6.95 -9.13
CA VAL A 44 9.23 5.52 -9.34
C VAL A 44 8.12 4.74 -8.64
N ALA A 45 7.41 3.88 -9.37
CA ALA A 45 6.48 2.94 -8.78
C ALA A 45 7.25 1.68 -8.35
N TYR A 46 7.12 1.26 -7.09
CA TYR A 46 7.80 0.09 -6.53
C TYR A 46 6.77 -0.98 -6.18
N PHE A 47 6.79 -2.09 -6.90
CA PHE A 47 5.84 -3.19 -6.71
C PHE A 47 6.48 -4.32 -5.89
N SER A 48 5.74 -4.80 -4.90
CA SER A 48 6.12 -5.97 -4.11
C SER A 48 4.88 -6.79 -3.77
N MET A 49 5.03 -8.10 -3.62
CA MET A 49 3.97 -8.99 -3.15
C MET A 49 3.73 -8.83 -1.64
N GLU A 50 4.74 -8.38 -0.91
CA GLU A 50 4.71 -8.21 0.54
C GLU A 50 5.51 -6.99 0.98
N VAL A 51 5.16 -6.44 2.14
CA VAL A 51 5.89 -5.34 2.77
C VAL A 51 5.78 -5.41 4.29
N GLY A 52 6.90 -5.31 4.99
CA GLY A 52 6.96 -5.21 6.44
C GLY A 52 7.08 -3.76 6.89
N LEU A 53 6.01 -3.17 7.44
CA LEU A 53 5.97 -1.76 7.87
C LEU A 53 5.81 -1.61 9.38
N ALA A 54 4.92 -2.39 9.98
CA ALA A 54 4.64 -2.36 11.40
C ALA A 54 4.22 -3.75 11.88
N ASN A 55 4.47 -4.08 13.14
CA ASN A 55 4.17 -5.41 13.70
C ASN A 55 2.68 -5.77 13.64
N ALA A 56 1.79 -4.78 13.67
CA ALA A 56 0.34 -4.99 13.61
C ALA A 56 -0.22 -4.99 12.17
N MET A 57 0.63 -4.78 11.17
CA MET A 57 0.26 -4.88 9.75
C MET A 57 0.81 -6.20 9.21
N HIS A 58 -0.05 -7.21 9.08
CA HIS A 58 0.35 -8.58 8.76
C HIS A 58 0.59 -8.81 7.26
N SER A 59 1.18 -7.84 6.56
CA SER A 59 1.36 -7.83 5.09
C SER A 59 2.67 -8.44 4.60
N TYR A 60 3.37 -9.24 5.41
CA TYR A 60 4.60 -9.92 5.00
C TYR A 60 4.85 -11.24 5.73
N SER A 61 5.69 -12.09 5.13
CA SER A 61 6.07 -13.41 5.63
C SER A 61 7.55 -13.55 5.95
N GLY A 62 8.43 -12.77 5.31
CA GLY A 62 9.87 -12.94 5.49
C GLY A 62 10.75 -11.87 4.84
N GLY A 63 11.90 -12.30 4.33
CA GLY A 63 13.00 -11.41 3.95
C GLY A 63 12.70 -10.45 2.79
N LEU A 64 11.82 -10.84 1.84
CA LEU A 64 11.43 -9.93 0.76
C LEU A 64 10.61 -8.76 1.30
N GLY A 65 9.66 -9.01 2.20
CA GLY A 65 8.85 -7.98 2.83
C GLY A 65 9.66 -7.05 3.74
N VAL A 66 10.65 -7.61 4.46
CA VAL A 66 11.60 -6.80 5.23
C VAL A 66 12.41 -5.89 4.30
N LEU A 67 12.95 -6.44 3.20
CA LEU A 67 13.69 -5.66 2.22
C LEU A 67 12.81 -4.57 1.57
N ALA A 68 11.56 -4.88 1.23
CA ALA A 68 10.62 -3.91 0.70
C ALA A 68 10.35 -2.76 1.69
N GLY A 69 10.18 -3.10 2.98
CA GLY A 69 10.05 -2.11 4.05
C GLY A 69 11.29 -1.22 4.19
N ASP A 70 12.49 -1.82 4.15
CA ASP A 70 13.76 -1.08 4.21
C ASP A 70 13.96 -0.18 2.98
N MET A 71 13.53 -0.62 1.80
CA MET A 71 13.56 0.19 0.57
C MET A 71 12.63 1.39 0.67
N ILE A 72 11.41 1.22 1.18
CA ILE A 72 10.45 2.31 1.43
C ILE A 72 11.02 3.29 2.44
N ARG A 73 11.56 2.79 3.56
CA ARG A 73 12.16 3.62 4.59
C ARG A 73 13.34 4.42 4.05
N SER A 74 14.26 3.76 3.36
CA SER A 74 15.45 4.41 2.78
C SER A 74 15.05 5.45 1.73
N SER A 75 14.01 5.16 0.93
CA SER A 75 13.48 6.10 -0.05
C SER A 75 12.87 7.34 0.62
N ALA A 76 12.15 7.16 1.74
CA ALA A 76 11.64 8.27 2.53
C ALA A 76 12.79 9.08 3.19
N ASP A 77 13.80 8.41 3.77
CA ASP A 77 14.97 9.06 4.37
C ASP A 77 15.73 9.93 3.35
N LEU A 78 15.85 9.44 2.12
CA LEU A 78 16.55 10.10 1.01
C LEU A 78 15.65 11.02 0.17
N LYS A 79 14.35 11.11 0.48
CA LYS A 79 13.33 11.86 -0.28
C LYS A 79 13.30 11.50 -1.76
N ILE A 80 13.49 10.21 -2.05
CA ILE A 80 13.33 9.68 -3.40
C ILE A 80 11.84 9.69 -3.74
N PRO A 81 11.43 10.26 -4.88
CA PRO A 81 10.02 10.30 -5.28
C PRO A 81 9.56 8.88 -5.65
N MET A 82 9.05 8.15 -4.67
CA MET A 82 8.57 6.78 -4.79
C MET A 82 7.11 6.68 -4.38
N VAL A 83 6.36 5.78 -5.03
CA VAL A 83 5.10 5.24 -4.56
C VAL A 83 5.18 3.72 -4.60
N ALA A 84 4.84 3.06 -3.50
CA ALA A 84 4.86 1.60 -3.43
C ALA A 84 3.46 1.03 -3.67
N VAL A 85 3.39 -0.16 -4.26
CA VAL A 85 2.14 -0.90 -4.49
C VAL A 85 2.32 -2.35 -4.05
N THR A 86 1.36 -2.85 -3.29
CA THR A 86 1.35 -4.22 -2.74
C THR A 86 -0.08 -4.74 -2.60
N LEU A 87 -0.25 -6.02 -2.29
CA LEU A 87 -1.54 -6.59 -1.92
C LEU A 87 -1.82 -6.42 -0.42
N ILE A 88 -3.08 -6.30 -0.03
CA ILE A 88 -3.48 -6.12 1.38
C ILE A 88 -3.17 -7.35 2.25
N SER A 89 -3.26 -8.57 1.70
CA SER A 89 -3.07 -9.83 2.44
C SER A 89 -3.84 -9.82 3.77
N LYS A 90 -5.17 -9.71 3.70
CA LYS A 90 -6.06 -9.42 4.84
C LYS A 90 -5.97 -10.45 5.98
N LYS A 91 -5.57 -11.68 5.65
CA LYS A 91 -5.40 -12.82 6.55
C LYS A 91 -3.94 -13.16 6.85
N GLY A 92 -3.02 -12.30 6.39
CA GLY A 92 -1.59 -12.44 6.54
C GLY A 92 -1.00 -13.69 5.89
N TYR A 93 0.15 -14.13 6.40
CA TYR A 93 0.80 -15.37 5.97
C TYR A 93 0.26 -16.56 6.78
N ILE A 94 0.72 -16.70 8.02
CA ILE A 94 0.22 -17.67 8.99
C ILE A 94 0.40 -17.11 10.40
N LYS A 95 -0.56 -17.40 11.28
CA LYS A 95 -0.39 -17.32 12.72
C LYS A 95 -0.05 -18.70 13.26
N GLN A 96 1.20 -18.85 13.71
CA GLN A 96 1.69 -20.12 14.24
C GLN A 96 1.21 -20.32 15.69
N GLU A 97 0.58 -21.45 15.94
CA GLU A 97 0.33 -21.97 17.28
C GLU A 97 0.92 -23.38 17.41
N LEU A 98 1.23 -23.80 18.64
CA LEU A 98 1.70 -25.14 18.94
C LEU A 98 0.63 -25.87 19.75
N SER A 99 0.25 -27.07 19.33
CA SER A 99 -0.58 -27.97 20.13
C SER A 99 0.20 -28.51 21.33
N ASP A 100 -0.52 -29.13 22.27
CA ASP A 100 0.05 -29.69 23.50
C ASP A 100 1.17 -30.74 23.24
N ASP A 101 1.17 -31.38 22.08
CA ASP A 101 2.18 -32.34 21.63
C ASP A 101 3.33 -31.71 20.81
N GLY A 102 3.33 -30.38 20.65
CA GLY A 102 4.35 -29.63 19.92
C GLY A 102 4.15 -29.58 18.39
N THR A 103 3.02 -30.05 17.88
CA THR A 103 2.69 -29.95 16.44
C THR A 103 2.32 -28.51 16.07
N GLN A 104 2.81 -28.04 14.92
CA GLN A 104 2.43 -26.73 14.39
C GLN A 104 0.97 -26.75 13.90
N MET A 105 0.22 -25.74 14.35
CA MET A 105 -1.11 -25.41 13.86
C MET A 105 -1.07 -24.05 13.17
N GLU A 106 -1.69 -23.95 12.01
CA GLU A 106 -1.76 -22.73 11.22
C GLU A 106 -3.14 -22.11 11.38
N LYS A 107 -3.16 -20.83 11.77
CA LYS A 107 -4.37 -20.01 11.81
C LYS A 107 -4.21 -18.81 10.89
N SER A 108 -5.35 -18.24 10.52
CA SER A 108 -5.41 -16.92 9.89
C SER A 108 -4.80 -15.86 10.82
N ASP A 109 -4.06 -14.92 10.24
CA ASP A 109 -3.48 -13.78 10.96
C ASP A 109 -4.18 -12.48 10.53
N ASP A 110 -5.48 -12.44 10.78
CA ASP A 110 -6.34 -11.32 10.39
C ASP A 110 -5.90 -10.00 11.03
N TRP A 111 -6.08 -8.92 10.27
CA TRP A 111 -5.87 -7.54 10.72
C TRP A 111 -6.90 -6.63 10.06
N GLU A 112 -7.09 -5.42 10.62
CA GLU A 112 -8.09 -4.47 10.14
C GLU A 112 -7.43 -3.29 9.42
N PRO A 113 -7.44 -3.25 8.07
CA PRO A 113 -6.83 -2.18 7.29
C PRO A 113 -7.25 -0.78 7.71
N SER A 114 -8.53 -0.58 8.04
CA SER A 114 -9.08 0.72 8.39
C SER A 114 -8.51 1.31 9.69
N GLU A 115 -7.83 0.51 10.53
CA GLU A 115 -7.11 1.01 11.71
C GLU A 115 -5.79 1.72 11.36
N PHE A 116 -5.23 1.48 10.17
CA PHE A 116 -3.88 1.93 9.78
C PHE A 116 -3.87 2.86 8.56
N MET A 117 -4.88 2.79 7.71
CA MET A 117 -4.87 3.41 6.38
C MET A 117 -6.23 3.93 5.97
N GLU A 118 -6.19 4.87 5.02
CA GLU A 118 -7.38 5.50 4.46
C GLU A 118 -7.79 4.78 3.19
N GLU A 119 -9.08 4.49 3.02
CA GLU A 119 -9.59 3.97 1.76
C GLU A 119 -9.53 5.07 0.69
N LEU A 120 -8.96 4.76 -0.48
CA LEU A 120 -8.96 5.68 -1.61
C LEU A 120 -10.31 5.68 -2.32
N PRO A 121 -10.78 6.85 -2.78
CA PRO A 121 -11.94 6.90 -3.65
C PRO A 121 -11.59 6.27 -5.01
N GLY A 122 -12.54 5.50 -5.55
CA GLY A 122 -12.42 4.91 -6.88
C GLY A 122 -12.13 3.42 -6.85
N LEU A 123 -12.54 2.75 -7.93
CA LEU A 123 -12.42 1.33 -8.13
C LEU A 123 -11.85 1.09 -9.52
N VAL A 124 -11.00 0.09 -9.65
CA VAL A 124 -10.54 -0.38 -10.95
C VAL A 124 -10.92 -1.83 -11.13
N ASN A 125 -11.28 -2.21 -12.35
CA ASN A 125 -11.58 -3.61 -12.66
C ASN A 125 -10.34 -4.29 -13.23
N VAL A 126 -10.13 -5.56 -12.89
CA VAL A 126 -9.13 -6.44 -13.53
C VAL A 126 -9.87 -7.64 -14.09
N LYS A 127 -9.65 -7.96 -15.37
CA LYS A 127 -10.32 -9.09 -16.01
C LYS A 127 -9.62 -10.40 -15.64
N ILE A 128 -10.32 -11.27 -14.90
CA ILE A 128 -9.85 -12.59 -14.48
C ILE A 128 -10.88 -13.63 -14.94
N GLU A 129 -10.46 -14.58 -15.77
CA GLU A 129 -11.34 -15.68 -16.25
C GLU A 129 -12.69 -15.19 -16.84
N ASN A 130 -12.65 -14.05 -17.55
CA ASN A 130 -13.80 -13.31 -18.11
C ASN A 130 -14.70 -12.58 -17.11
N ARG A 131 -14.41 -12.63 -15.82
CA ARG A 131 -15.05 -11.80 -14.78
C ARG A 131 -14.29 -10.49 -14.63
N ASP A 132 -15.00 -9.40 -14.39
CA ASP A 132 -14.39 -8.13 -14.01
C ASP A 132 -14.31 -8.10 -12.49
N VAL A 133 -13.09 -8.23 -11.95
CA VAL A 133 -12.83 -8.19 -10.52
C VAL A 133 -12.55 -6.75 -10.11
N ALA A 134 -13.47 -6.16 -9.35
CA ALA A 134 -13.29 -4.84 -8.79
C ALA A 134 -12.16 -4.86 -7.75
N THR A 135 -11.34 -3.83 -7.74
CA THR A 135 -10.19 -3.69 -6.85
C THR A 135 -10.19 -2.26 -6.33
N LYS A 136 -10.23 -2.13 -5.00
CA LYS A 136 -9.99 -0.86 -4.31
C LYS A 136 -8.53 -0.76 -3.88
N ALA A 137 -8.15 0.41 -3.38
CA ALA A 137 -6.86 0.61 -2.77
C ALA A 137 -6.98 1.33 -1.43
N TRP A 138 -6.13 0.94 -0.50
CA TRP A 138 -5.90 1.65 0.74
C TRP A 138 -4.59 2.43 0.68
N LEU A 139 -4.56 3.62 1.28
CA LEU A 139 -3.40 4.49 1.33
C LEU A 139 -2.79 4.54 2.73
N TYR A 140 -1.56 4.03 2.82
CA TYR A 140 -0.68 4.21 3.95
C TYR A 140 0.46 5.17 3.57
N ASP A 141 0.70 6.22 4.36
CA ASP A 141 1.84 7.11 4.14
C ASP A 141 2.92 6.84 5.18
N TYR A 142 4.05 6.28 4.74
CA TYR A 142 5.21 6.15 5.61
C TYR A 142 5.95 7.48 5.68
N THR A 143 6.02 8.07 6.87
CA THR A 143 6.80 9.28 7.12
C THR A 143 8.07 8.93 7.88
N SER A 144 9.22 9.24 7.26
CA SER A 144 10.53 9.08 7.90
C SER A 144 10.69 10.07 9.07
N PRO A 145 11.42 9.70 10.15
CA PRO A 145 11.88 10.65 11.17
C PRO A 145 12.68 11.83 10.62
N THR A 146 13.31 11.67 9.45
CA THR A 146 14.06 12.73 8.75
C THR A 146 13.15 13.64 7.89
N GLY A 147 11.88 13.28 7.75
CA GLY A 147 10.81 14.12 7.21
C GLY A 147 10.32 13.78 5.79
N GLY A 148 10.97 12.89 5.05
CA GLY A 148 10.44 12.46 3.75
C GLY A 148 9.26 11.50 3.88
N LEU A 149 8.45 11.41 2.83
CA LEU A 149 7.22 10.61 2.78
C LEU A 149 7.21 9.70 1.56
N VAL A 150 6.79 8.45 1.77
CA VAL A 150 6.48 7.48 0.69
C VAL A 150 5.06 6.99 0.89
N SER A 151 4.21 7.16 -0.13
CA SER A 151 2.86 6.60 -0.17
C SER A 151 2.93 5.12 -0.58
N ILE A 152 2.19 4.27 0.12
CA ILE A 152 2.04 2.84 -0.16
C ILE A 152 0.57 2.54 -0.40
N LEU A 153 0.28 1.91 -1.54
CA LEU A 153 -1.04 1.49 -1.95
C LEU A 153 -1.20 -0.01 -1.71
N PHE A 154 -2.18 -0.39 -0.90
CA PHE A 154 -2.55 -1.79 -0.66
C PHE A 154 -3.80 -2.12 -1.46
N LEU A 155 -3.68 -3.03 -2.42
CA LEU A 155 -4.78 -3.46 -3.27
C LEU A 155 -5.63 -4.51 -2.56
N ASP A 156 -6.94 -4.36 -2.67
CA ASP A 156 -7.92 -5.18 -1.96
C ASP A 156 -9.10 -5.53 -2.88
N THR A 157 -9.39 -6.82 -2.99
CA THR A 157 -10.51 -7.36 -3.77
C THR A 157 -11.71 -7.72 -2.90
N ASP A 158 -11.63 -7.58 -1.57
CA ASP A 158 -12.72 -7.90 -0.64
C ASP A 158 -13.85 -6.84 -0.70
N LEU A 159 -14.66 -6.94 -1.75
CA LEU A 159 -15.76 -6.04 -2.09
C LEU A 159 -17.04 -6.86 -2.34
N GLU A 160 -18.18 -6.34 -1.90
CA GLU A 160 -19.49 -7.03 -2.04
C GLU A 160 -19.92 -7.25 -3.49
N GLU A 161 -19.41 -6.44 -4.43
CA GLU A 161 -19.69 -6.56 -5.86
C GLU A 161 -18.91 -7.70 -6.55
N ASN A 162 -17.86 -8.21 -5.88
CA ASN A 162 -17.09 -9.35 -6.37
C ASN A 162 -17.70 -10.67 -5.90
N GLU A 163 -17.54 -11.71 -6.72
CA GLU A 163 -17.86 -13.07 -6.31
C GLU A 163 -16.95 -13.51 -5.14
N GLU A 164 -17.41 -14.43 -4.31
CA GLU A 164 -16.67 -14.92 -3.13
C GLU A 164 -15.25 -15.41 -3.48
N GLN A 165 -15.12 -16.09 -4.62
CA GLN A 165 -13.82 -16.55 -5.13
C GLN A 165 -12.86 -15.42 -5.50
N ASP A 166 -13.40 -14.28 -5.94
CA ASP A 166 -12.60 -13.14 -6.38
C ASP A 166 -12.29 -12.22 -5.20
N ARG A 167 -13.19 -12.13 -4.20
CA ARG A 167 -12.90 -11.49 -2.91
C ARG A 167 -11.69 -12.10 -2.21
N ALA A 168 -11.61 -13.42 -2.22
CA ALA A 168 -10.55 -14.17 -1.56
C ALA A 168 -9.15 -14.01 -2.21
N ILE A 169 -9.02 -13.36 -3.38
CA ILE A 169 -7.74 -13.21 -4.08
C ILE A 169 -6.70 -12.50 -3.20
N THR A 170 -7.11 -11.55 -2.37
CA THR A 170 -6.21 -10.80 -1.47
C THR A 170 -6.26 -11.24 0.00
N ASP A 171 -6.76 -12.44 0.29
CA ASP A 171 -6.81 -13.00 1.64
C ASP A 171 -5.41 -13.33 2.17
N TYR A 172 -4.76 -14.34 1.59
CA TYR A 172 -3.54 -14.93 2.14
C TYR A 172 -2.32 -14.54 1.31
N LEU A 173 -1.24 -14.21 2.02
CA LEU A 173 0.07 -14.07 1.43
C LEU A 173 0.62 -15.47 1.10
N TYR A 174 0.96 -15.73 -0.16
CA TYR A 174 1.46 -17.05 -0.61
C TYR A 174 0.55 -18.25 -0.28
N GLY A 175 -0.76 -18.04 -0.25
CA GLY A 175 -1.74 -19.13 -0.12
C GLY A 175 -2.07 -19.83 -1.44
N GLY A 176 -2.98 -20.80 -1.36
CA GLY A 176 -3.66 -21.39 -2.52
C GLY A 176 -2.75 -22.19 -3.46
N ASP A 177 -3.15 -22.24 -4.74
CA ASP A 177 -2.46 -22.95 -5.81
C ASP A 177 -1.82 -21.98 -6.83
N ALA A 178 -1.29 -22.52 -7.93
CA ALA A 178 -0.71 -21.71 -8.99
C ALA A 178 -1.72 -20.75 -9.64
N GLY A 179 -3.01 -21.13 -9.70
CA GLY A 179 -4.07 -20.27 -10.21
C GLY A 179 -4.35 -19.10 -9.28
N TYR A 180 -4.41 -19.34 -7.97
CA TYR A 180 -4.53 -18.31 -6.95
C TYR A 180 -3.40 -17.29 -7.05
N ARG A 181 -2.15 -17.75 -7.12
CA ARG A 181 -0.99 -16.88 -7.25
C ARG A 181 -1.02 -16.05 -8.53
N LEU A 182 -1.42 -16.64 -9.66
CA LEU A 182 -1.54 -15.91 -10.92
C LEU A 182 -2.60 -14.79 -10.83
N LYS A 183 -3.72 -15.05 -10.15
CA LYS A 183 -4.75 -14.03 -9.90
C LYS A 183 -4.20 -12.89 -9.05
N GLN A 184 -3.45 -13.19 -8.00
CA GLN A 184 -2.77 -12.18 -7.17
C GLN A 184 -1.78 -11.33 -7.97
N GLU A 185 -0.93 -11.97 -8.78
CA GLU A 185 0.03 -11.27 -9.65
C GLU A 185 -0.68 -10.39 -10.69
N ALA A 186 -1.85 -10.82 -11.20
CA ALA A 186 -2.68 -10.02 -12.10
C ALA A 186 -3.30 -8.80 -11.40
N ILE A 187 -3.82 -8.96 -10.17
CA ILE A 187 -4.31 -7.84 -9.35
C ILE A 187 -3.16 -6.87 -9.06
N LEU A 188 -2.00 -7.36 -8.62
CA LEU A 188 -0.84 -6.51 -8.33
C LEU A 188 -0.36 -5.76 -9.58
N GLY A 189 -0.12 -6.47 -10.68
CA GLY A 189 0.43 -5.88 -11.89
C GLY A 189 -0.57 -4.99 -12.64
N ILE A 190 -1.72 -5.54 -13.03
CA ILE A 190 -2.71 -4.82 -13.86
C ILE A 190 -3.50 -3.85 -12.98
N GLY A 191 -4.02 -4.34 -11.85
CA GLY A 191 -4.80 -3.53 -10.91
C GLY A 191 -3.96 -2.40 -10.32
N GLY A 192 -2.71 -2.69 -9.92
CA GLY A 192 -1.83 -1.68 -9.35
C GLY A 192 -1.47 -0.55 -10.33
N VAL A 193 -1.20 -0.86 -11.61
CA VAL A 193 -0.99 0.19 -12.63
C VAL A 193 -2.23 1.06 -12.81
N ARG A 194 -3.44 0.45 -12.84
CA ARG A 194 -4.70 1.18 -12.97
C ARG A 194 -4.99 2.05 -11.75
N ILE A 195 -4.76 1.53 -10.54
CA ILE A 195 -4.92 2.27 -9.29
C ILE A 195 -3.97 3.47 -9.22
N LEU A 196 -2.71 3.32 -9.65
CA LEU A 196 -1.77 4.44 -9.71
C LEU A 196 -2.29 5.57 -10.60
N GLN A 197 -2.85 5.23 -11.76
CA GLN A 197 -3.46 6.19 -12.70
C GLN A 197 -4.70 6.85 -12.09
N GLU A 198 -5.63 6.06 -11.56
CA GLU A 198 -6.87 6.53 -10.92
C GLU A 198 -6.57 7.45 -9.73
N SER A 199 -5.54 7.12 -8.95
CA SER A 199 -5.10 7.89 -7.78
C SER A 199 -4.30 9.15 -8.13
N GLY A 200 -4.13 9.45 -9.43
CA GLY A 200 -3.44 10.64 -9.92
C GLY A 200 -1.93 10.64 -9.69
N PHE A 201 -1.28 9.48 -9.58
CA PHE A 201 0.18 9.42 -9.51
C PHE A 201 0.79 9.48 -10.92
N THR A 202 1.71 10.41 -11.12
CA THR A 202 2.53 10.46 -12.35
C THR A 202 3.74 9.55 -12.19
N ILE A 203 3.88 8.54 -13.04
CA ILE A 203 4.93 7.52 -12.94
C ILE A 203 5.92 7.64 -14.10
N SER A 204 7.23 7.71 -13.80
CA SER A 204 8.30 7.71 -14.82
C SER A 204 8.92 6.34 -15.01
N LYS A 205 8.92 5.50 -13.97
CA LYS A 205 9.50 4.16 -13.97
C LYS A 205 8.69 3.22 -13.09
N TYR A 206 8.62 1.97 -13.50
CA TYR A 206 8.03 0.84 -12.78
C TYR A 206 9.15 -0.14 -12.42
#